data_AF-D7IF92-F1
#
_entry.id   AF-D7IF92-F1
#
_cell.length_a   1.000
_cell.length_b   1.000
_cell.length_c   1.000
_cell.angle_alpha   90.00
_cell.angle_beta   90.00
_cell.angle_gamma   90.00
#
_symmetry.space_group_name_H-M   'P 1'
#
loop_
_entity.id
_entity.type
_entity.pdbx_description
1 polymer ?
#
loop_
_entity_poly.entity_id
_entity_poly.type
_entity_poly.pdbx_seq_one_letter_code
_entity_poly.pdbx_strand_id
1 'polypeptide(L)'
;MKKLLILPLALFLLVQSGLAQTPKWVEKAKRAVFSVVTYDKNDKMLNTGNGFFVSEDGLALSDYSLFKGAERAVVITAEGKQMPVSLILGANDMYDVIKFRVAITEKKVPSLVVATTAPATGADAWMLPYSTQKSIACVSGKVKDVSKIAGEYHYYTLSMQMKDKMVSCPVMNAEGQVFGISQKSSGADTVTTCYAAGAAFAMSQKISALSLGDVALKNIGIRKGLPEAEDQALVYLFMASTQMSADEYEKLLDDFIRQFPSSTDGYIRRANYYVAKGKDDQSYFDKAVADFNQALKVAAKKDDVYYNIAKLIYGYQLSKPETTYKDWTYDTALKNLRQAMAIDPLPVYTQLEGDILFAQQDYAGALAAYEKVNASNLASAASFFSAAKTKELLKADAKEVLALMDSCIARCPQPVTANFAPYLLERAQIYMNNDQARNAMLDYDAYYKAVNGQVNDLFYYYREQAALKARQYQRALDDIVKAVELSPKDLTYRAEHAVVNLRVGRYEESMKILNEILKDEPKYGEAYRLLGLCQIQLKKTDEACGNFNKAKELGDPNVDELIKKYCK
;
A
#
# COMPACT_ATOMS: atom_id res chain seq x y z
N MET A 1 12.48 23.75 -110.67
CA MET A 1 11.03 23.55 -110.44
C MET A 1 10.83 23.08 -109.01
N LYS A 2 9.79 23.59 -108.35
CA LYS A 2 9.45 23.45 -106.93
C LYS A 2 9.34 21.99 -106.46
N LYS A 3 9.72 21.72 -105.20
CA LYS A 3 8.83 21.13 -104.17
C LYS A 3 9.47 21.17 -102.77
N LEU A 4 8.63 21.59 -101.81
CA LEU A 4 8.84 21.68 -100.37
C LEU A 4 9.18 20.32 -99.74
N LEU A 5 9.92 20.34 -98.62
CA LEU A 5 9.71 19.43 -97.51
C LEU A 5 10.00 20.13 -96.17
N ILE A 6 9.08 19.90 -95.26
CA ILE A 6 8.82 20.55 -93.97
C ILE A 6 9.78 20.01 -92.90
N LEU A 7 10.32 20.88 -92.04
CA LEU A 7 11.03 20.51 -90.82
C LEU A 7 10.26 21.07 -89.61
N PRO A 8 9.80 20.26 -88.64
CA PRO A 8 9.14 20.78 -87.45
C PRO A 8 10.16 21.15 -86.37
N LEU A 9 9.97 22.34 -85.81
CA LEU A 9 10.61 22.88 -84.63
C LEU A 9 10.03 22.20 -83.38
N ALA A 10 10.85 21.55 -82.55
CA ALA A 10 10.46 21.07 -81.23
C ALA A 10 11.31 21.78 -80.16
N LEU A 11 10.69 22.77 -79.51
CA LEU A 11 11.21 23.46 -78.33
C LEU A 11 11.21 22.50 -77.14
N PHE A 12 12.39 22.19 -76.58
CA PHE A 12 12.52 21.57 -75.26
C PHE A 12 12.45 22.65 -74.18
N LEU A 13 11.33 22.72 -73.46
CA LEU A 13 11.21 23.44 -72.19
C LEU A 13 11.65 22.52 -71.05
N LEU A 14 12.86 22.75 -70.53
CA LEU A 14 13.33 22.19 -69.26
C LEU A 14 12.59 22.87 -68.11
N VAL A 15 11.64 22.15 -67.51
CA VAL A 15 11.08 22.51 -66.19
C VAL A 15 12.05 21.98 -65.13
N GLN A 16 12.92 22.87 -64.63
CA GLN A 16 13.63 22.64 -63.38
C GLN A 16 12.63 22.77 -62.23
N SER A 17 12.18 21.65 -61.68
CA SER A 17 11.54 21.63 -60.37
C SER A 17 12.63 21.84 -59.31
N GLY A 18 12.45 22.86 -58.47
CA GLY A 18 13.38 23.21 -57.39
C GLY A 18 13.47 22.08 -56.36
N LEU A 19 14.55 21.30 -56.42
CA LEU A 19 14.98 20.47 -55.31
C LEU A 19 15.51 21.39 -54.21
N ALA A 20 14.75 21.54 -53.13
CA ALA A 20 15.24 22.19 -51.92
C ALA A 20 16.54 21.49 -51.48
N GLN A 21 17.62 22.25 -51.34
CA GLN A 21 18.93 21.73 -50.98
C GLN A 21 18.85 21.10 -49.58
N THR A 22 19.26 19.84 -49.44
CA THR A 22 19.24 19.12 -48.15
C THR A 22 20.04 19.91 -47.10
N PRO A 23 19.46 20.24 -45.93
CA PRO A 23 20.16 21.02 -44.92
C PRO A 23 21.46 20.34 -44.45
N LYS A 24 22.51 21.12 -44.20
CA LYS A 24 23.85 20.59 -43.83
C LYS A 24 23.85 19.74 -42.56
N TRP A 25 22.92 19.99 -41.64
CA TRP A 25 22.81 19.27 -40.37
C TRP A 25 22.28 17.83 -40.53
N VAL A 26 21.63 17.48 -41.65
CA VAL A 26 20.98 16.17 -41.87
C VAL A 26 21.96 15.01 -41.72
N GLU A 27 23.18 15.15 -42.24
CA GLU A 27 24.22 14.11 -42.19
C GLU A 27 24.66 13.77 -40.76
N LYS A 28 24.62 14.75 -39.85
CA LYS A 28 24.91 14.53 -38.43
C LYS A 28 23.67 14.02 -37.70
N ALA A 29 22.50 14.63 -37.95
CA ALA A 29 21.25 14.30 -37.28
C ALA A 29 20.79 12.86 -37.55
N LYS A 30 21.05 12.31 -38.74
CA LYS A 30 20.59 10.96 -39.10
C LYS A 30 21.11 9.85 -38.18
N ARG A 31 22.28 10.05 -37.57
CA ARG A 31 22.86 9.06 -36.65
C ARG A 31 22.14 9.00 -35.30
N ALA A 32 21.33 10.00 -34.98
CA ALA A 32 20.50 10.01 -33.78
C ALA A 32 19.16 9.30 -33.97
N VAL A 33 18.78 8.97 -35.22
CA VAL A 33 17.53 8.28 -35.55
C VAL A 33 17.77 6.78 -35.67
N PHE A 34 16.86 5.99 -35.11
CA PHE A 34 17.00 4.54 -35.02
C PHE A 34 15.67 3.84 -35.25
N SER A 35 15.73 2.53 -35.47
CA SER A 35 14.55 1.67 -35.46
C SER A 35 14.31 1.09 -34.07
N VAL A 36 13.05 0.99 -33.65
CA VAL A 36 12.63 0.31 -32.43
C VAL A 36 11.92 -0.98 -32.81
N VAL A 37 12.32 -2.09 -32.20
CA VAL A 37 11.65 -3.38 -32.31
C VAL A 37 11.16 -3.79 -30.93
N THR A 38 9.86 -4.05 -30.80
CA THR A 38 9.24 -4.46 -29.53
C THR A 38 8.82 -5.92 -29.55
N TYR A 39 8.80 -6.54 -28.38
CA TYR A 39 8.59 -7.97 -28.21
C TYR A 39 7.62 -8.23 -27.05
N ASP A 40 6.80 -9.27 -27.20
CA ASP A 40 5.91 -9.75 -26.13
C ASP A 40 6.66 -10.66 -25.14
N LYS A 41 5.91 -11.19 -24.16
CA LYS A 41 6.41 -12.11 -23.12
C LYS A 41 7.02 -13.42 -23.63
N ASN A 42 6.74 -13.79 -24.89
CA ASN A 42 7.25 -15.00 -25.52
C ASN A 42 8.39 -14.69 -26.49
N ASP A 43 8.99 -13.48 -26.40
CA ASP A 43 9.99 -12.97 -27.32
C ASP A 43 9.53 -12.88 -28.78
N LYS A 44 8.22 -12.87 -29.04
CA LYS A 44 7.68 -12.67 -30.38
C LYS A 44 7.66 -11.18 -30.68
N MET A 45 8.15 -10.80 -31.87
CA MET A 45 8.12 -9.44 -32.36
C MET A 45 6.66 -8.94 -32.44
N LEU A 46 6.38 -7.80 -31.80
CA LEU A 46 5.08 -7.13 -31.78
C LEU A 46 5.02 -6.06 -32.87
N ASN A 47 5.83 -5.02 -32.70
CA ASN A 47 5.83 -3.86 -33.60
C ASN A 47 7.26 -3.50 -34.01
N THR A 48 7.37 -2.78 -35.13
CA THR A 48 8.59 -2.11 -35.54
C THR A 48 8.25 -0.68 -35.91
N GLY A 49 9.02 0.27 -35.40
CA GLY A 49 8.85 1.69 -35.66
C GLY A 49 10.17 2.43 -35.61
N ASN A 50 10.09 3.75 -35.46
CA ASN A 50 11.25 4.63 -35.38
C ASN A 50 11.32 5.31 -34.01
N GLY A 51 12.49 5.83 -33.70
CA GLY A 51 12.69 6.71 -32.57
C GLY A 51 13.97 7.49 -32.76
N PHE A 52 14.25 8.39 -31.82
CA PHE A 52 15.46 9.17 -31.88
C PHE A 52 15.97 9.55 -30.50
N PHE A 53 17.29 9.66 -30.40
CA PHE A 53 17.96 10.14 -29.21
C PHE A 53 17.83 11.65 -29.08
N VAL A 54 17.57 12.11 -27.86
CA VAL A 54 17.49 13.53 -27.48
C VAL A 54 18.51 13.91 -26.40
N SER A 55 19.33 12.96 -25.98
CA SER A 55 20.50 13.19 -25.14
C SER A 55 21.61 12.19 -25.43
N GLU A 56 22.85 12.56 -25.06
CA GLU A 56 24.02 11.71 -25.29
C GLU A 56 24.07 10.46 -24.38
N ASP A 57 23.33 10.47 -23.27
CA ASP A 57 23.21 9.36 -22.31
C ASP A 57 22.02 8.42 -22.62
N GLY A 58 21.50 8.47 -23.85
CA GLY A 58 20.52 7.50 -24.35
C GLY A 58 19.05 7.80 -24.01
N LEU A 59 18.69 9.05 -23.69
CA LEU A 59 17.28 9.46 -23.61
C LEU A 59 16.70 9.47 -25.01
N ALA A 60 15.52 8.91 -25.18
CA ALA A 60 14.89 8.84 -26.48
C ALA A 60 13.39 9.03 -26.44
N LEU A 61 12.86 9.39 -27.60
CA LEU A 61 11.44 9.61 -27.86
C LEU A 61 10.97 8.72 -29.01
N SER A 62 9.72 8.30 -28.93
CA SER A 62 9.02 7.51 -29.95
C SER A 62 7.51 7.58 -29.68
N ASP A 63 6.74 6.76 -30.39
CA ASP A 63 5.30 6.64 -30.20
C ASP A 63 4.96 5.59 -29.14
N TYR A 64 3.97 5.89 -28.30
CA TYR A 64 3.53 4.99 -27.24
C TYR A 64 3.01 3.65 -27.78
N SER A 65 2.27 3.68 -28.88
CA SER A 65 1.62 2.53 -29.50
C SER A 65 2.61 1.44 -29.91
N LEU A 66 3.88 1.79 -30.17
CA LEU A 66 4.93 0.82 -30.45
C LEU A 66 5.24 -0.07 -29.24
N PHE A 67 5.11 0.48 -28.03
CA PHE A 67 5.44 -0.15 -26.75
C PHE A 67 4.24 -0.79 -26.06
N LYS A 68 3.02 -0.55 -26.52
CA LYS A 68 1.81 -1.16 -25.96
C LYS A 68 1.89 -2.69 -26.06
N GLY A 69 1.83 -3.37 -24.92
CA GLY A 69 1.98 -4.82 -24.77
C GLY A 69 3.41 -5.33 -24.80
N ALA A 70 4.41 -4.45 -24.92
CA ALA A 70 5.81 -4.85 -25.04
C ALA A 70 6.42 -5.17 -23.67
N GLU A 71 6.98 -6.37 -23.54
CA GLU A 71 7.80 -6.80 -22.38
C GLU A 71 9.27 -6.44 -22.57
N ARG A 72 9.71 -6.33 -23.82
CA ARG A 72 11.08 -5.99 -24.19
C ARG A 72 11.09 -5.10 -25.44
N ALA A 73 12.05 -4.19 -25.51
CA ALA A 73 12.30 -3.39 -26.71
C ALA A 73 13.79 -3.26 -26.99
N VAL A 74 14.14 -3.22 -28.27
CA VAL A 74 15.51 -3.09 -28.76
C VAL A 74 15.55 -1.97 -29.78
N VAL A 75 16.54 -1.09 -29.60
CA VAL A 75 16.89 -0.02 -30.53
C VAL A 75 17.96 -0.52 -31.50
N ILE A 76 17.78 -0.28 -32.79
CA ILE A 76 18.73 -0.57 -33.86
C ILE A 76 19.19 0.75 -34.48
N THR A 77 20.44 1.12 -34.21
CA THR A 77 21.06 2.37 -34.72
C THR A 77 21.28 2.32 -36.23
N ALA A 78 21.55 3.48 -36.85
CA ALA A 78 21.91 3.56 -38.27
C ALA A 78 23.15 2.72 -38.62
N GLU A 79 24.06 2.51 -37.66
CA GLU A 79 25.23 1.65 -37.75
C GLU A 79 24.93 0.16 -37.49
N GLY A 80 23.67 -0.21 -37.26
CA GLY A 80 23.22 -1.59 -37.03
C GLY A 80 23.44 -2.12 -35.61
N LYS A 81 23.91 -1.28 -34.67
CA LYS A 81 24.08 -1.69 -33.26
C LYS A 81 22.73 -1.84 -32.58
N GLN A 82 22.57 -2.95 -31.88
CA GLN A 82 21.40 -3.27 -31.08
C GLN A 82 21.63 -2.88 -29.61
N MET A 83 20.71 -2.11 -29.04
CA MET A 83 20.78 -1.66 -27.65
C MET A 83 19.41 -1.84 -26.98
N PRO A 84 19.32 -2.46 -25.80
CA PRO A 84 18.04 -2.67 -25.16
C PRO A 84 17.48 -1.37 -24.57
N VAL A 85 16.17 -1.21 -24.63
CA VAL A 85 15.46 -0.21 -23.83
C VAL A 85 15.47 -0.67 -22.38
N SER A 86 16.00 0.15 -21.49
CA SER A 86 16.19 -0.19 -20.08
C SER A 86 15.05 0.30 -19.19
N LEU A 87 14.52 1.49 -19.45
CA LEU A 87 13.48 2.10 -18.62
C LEU A 87 12.47 2.88 -19.46
N ILE A 88 11.19 2.76 -19.13
CA ILE A 88 10.16 3.72 -19.53
C ILE A 88 10.15 4.87 -18.51
N LEU A 89 10.26 6.10 -19.00
CA LEU A 89 10.37 7.30 -18.18
C LEU A 89 9.10 8.16 -18.20
N GLY A 90 8.11 7.81 -19.03
CA GLY A 90 6.82 8.47 -19.11
C GLY A 90 6.14 8.16 -20.44
N ALA A 91 4.82 8.15 -20.47
CA ALA A 91 4.04 7.90 -21.68
C ALA A 91 2.71 8.66 -21.62
N ASN A 92 2.16 8.96 -22.79
CA ASN A 92 0.81 9.49 -22.94
C ASN A 92 0.16 8.79 -24.13
N ASP A 93 -0.92 8.06 -23.88
CA ASP A 93 -1.62 7.30 -24.91
C ASP A 93 -2.48 8.19 -25.82
N MET A 94 -3.07 9.26 -25.28
CA MET A 94 -3.92 10.19 -26.02
C MET A 94 -3.18 10.91 -27.16
N TYR A 95 -1.96 11.37 -26.90
CA TYR A 95 -1.10 11.97 -27.91
C TYR A 95 -0.05 11.01 -28.45
N ASP A 96 -0.15 9.72 -28.12
CA ASP A 96 0.71 8.64 -28.60
C ASP A 96 2.22 8.93 -28.51
N VAL A 97 2.69 9.41 -27.36
CA VAL A 97 4.12 9.71 -27.12
C VAL A 97 4.69 8.90 -25.97
N ILE A 98 5.96 8.53 -26.09
CA ILE A 98 6.70 7.86 -25.02
C ILE A 98 8.12 8.40 -24.88
N LYS A 99 8.55 8.53 -23.62
CA LYS A 99 9.91 8.88 -23.20
C LYS A 99 10.55 7.67 -22.55
N PHE A 100 11.73 7.26 -23.01
CA PHE A 100 12.40 6.06 -22.50
C PHE A 100 13.92 6.20 -22.50
N ARG A 101 14.57 5.30 -21.77
CA ARG A 101 16.02 5.18 -21.65
C ARG A 101 16.50 3.96 -22.41
N VAL A 102 17.56 4.14 -23.19
CA VAL A 102 18.29 3.04 -23.84
C VAL A 102 19.55 2.76 -23.03
N ALA A 103 19.84 1.49 -22.76
CA ALA A 103 21.13 1.09 -22.20
C ALA A 103 22.18 1.15 -23.32
N ILE A 104 22.86 2.29 -23.42
CA ILE A 104 23.87 2.53 -24.45
C ILE A 104 25.11 1.67 -24.18
N THR A 105 25.70 1.13 -25.25
CA THR A 105 26.93 0.32 -25.18
C THR A 105 28.20 1.17 -25.29
N GLU A 106 28.05 2.46 -25.58
CA GLU A 106 29.14 3.42 -25.74
C GLU A 106 29.06 4.52 -24.68
N LYS A 107 30.12 5.33 -24.56
CA LYS A 107 30.15 6.46 -23.61
C LYS A 107 29.09 7.51 -23.92
N LYS A 108 28.76 7.70 -25.20
CA LYS A 108 27.79 8.69 -25.70
C LYS A 108 27.16 8.18 -26.99
N VAL A 109 25.89 8.51 -27.21
CA VAL A 109 25.21 8.34 -28.50
C VAL A 109 24.97 9.70 -29.18
N PRO A 110 24.86 9.76 -30.51
CA PRO A 110 24.40 10.96 -31.21
C PRO A 110 22.99 11.33 -30.72
N SER A 111 22.70 12.63 -30.58
CA SER A 111 21.41 13.12 -30.12
C SER A 111 20.95 14.36 -30.85
N LEU A 112 19.64 14.57 -30.86
CA LEU A 112 18.97 15.76 -31.40
C LEU A 112 18.66 16.74 -30.29
N VAL A 113 18.81 18.03 -30.58
CA VAL A 113 18.41 19.10 -29.65
C VAL A 113 16.92 19.35 -29.81
N VAL A 114 16.17 19.25 -28.72
CA VAL A 114 14.73 19.57 -28.72
C VAL A 114 14.53 21.07 -28.81
N ALA A 115 13.69 21.52 -29.74
CA ALA A 115 13.37 22.93 -29.92
C ALA A 115 12.62 23.47 -28.68
N THR A 116 13.04 24.63 -28.19
CA THR A 116 12.41 25.31 -27.04
C THR A 116 11.24 26.20 -27.44
N THR A 117 11.14 26.55 -28.72
CA THR A 117 10.09 27.39 -29.29
C THR A 117 9.37 26.65 -30.41
N ALA A 118 8.04 26.73 -30.45
CA ALA A 118 7.26 26.17 -31.54
C ALA A 118 7.53 26.94 -32.85
N PRO A 119 7.71 26.25 -33.99
CA PRO A 119 7.82 26.91 -35.29
C PRO A 119 6.50 27.62 -35.66
N ALA A 120 6.60 28.76 -36.35
CA ALA A 120 5.44 29.50 -36.82
C ALA A 120 4.76 28.80 -38.02
N THR A 121 3.47 29.04 -38.22
CA THR A 121 2.76 28.62 -39.44
C THR A 121 3.46 29.16 -40.69
N GLY A 122 3.69 28.29 -41.67
CA GLY A 122 4.42 28.56 -42.91
C GLY A 122 5.92 28.28 -42.85
N ALA A 123 6.48 28.03 -41.66
CA ALA A 123 7.88 27.67 -41.49
C ALA A 123 8.22 26.35 -42.18
N ASP A 124 9.45 26.22 -42.66
CA ASP A 124 9.96 25.00 -43.28
C ASP A 124 10.18 23.91 -42.23
N ALA A 125 9.84 22.68 -42.61
CA ALA A 125 9.96 21.49 -41.77
C ALA A 125 10.58 20.32 -42.56
N TRP A 126 11.41 19.53 -41.87
CA TRP A 126 12.05 18.34 -42.42
C TRP A 126 11.81 17.14 -41.54
N MET A 127 11.31 16.05 -42.12
CA MET A 127 11.14 14.77 -41.43
C MET A 127 12.32 13.87 -41.80
N LEU A 128 12.95 13.33 -40.77
CA LEU A 128 14.18 12.56 -40.91
C LEU A 128 13.92 11.08 -40.60
N PRO A 129 13.69 10.23 -41.62
CA PRO A 129 13.43 8.82 -41.42
C PRO A 129 14.69 8.04 -41.02
N TYR A 130 14.51 6.95 -40.29
CA TYR A 130 15.56 5.95 -40.10
C TYR A 130 16.02 5.37 -41.43
N SER A 131 17.33 5.21 -41.60
CA SER A 131 17.92 4.56 -42.77
C SER A 131 19.30 4.02 -42.45
N THR A 132 19.60 2.85 -43.01
CA THR A 132 20.94 2.24 -43.02
C THR A 132 21.73 2.61 -44.27
N GLN A 133 21.14 3.36 -45.21
CA GLN A 133 21.78 3.77 -46.47
C GLN A 133 22.68 4.99 -46.28
N LYS A 134 23.72 5.10 -47.12
CA LYS A 134 24.66 6.23 -47.09
C LYS A 134 23.97 7.58 -47.32
N SER A 135 22.97 7.64 -48.21
CA SER A 135 22.16 8.84 -48.49
C SER A 135 20.76 8.71 -47.90
N ILE A 136 20.26 9.76 -47.23
CA ILE A 136 18.88 9.85 -46.77
C ILE A 136 18.10 10.88 -47.57
N ALA A 137 16.96 10.47 -48.11
CA ALA A 137 15.95 11.39 -48.62
C ALA A 137 15.12 11.90 -47.43
N CYS A 138 15.42 13.11 -46.95
CA CYS A 138 14.52 13.81 -46.02
C CYS A 138 13.23 14.16 -46.76
N VAL A 139 12.10 14.05 -46.07
CA VAL A 139 10.85 14.63 -46.56
C VAL A 139 10.82 16.07 -46.09
N SER A 140 10.55 17.00 -46.99
CA SER A 140 10.42 18.43 -46.67
C SER A 140 8.99 18.90 -46.89
N GLY A 141 8.61 19.95 -46.18
CA GLY A 141 7.34 20.64 -46.35
C GLY A 141 7.24 21.80 -45.37
N LYS A 142 6.02 22.19 -45.00
CA LYS A 142 5.77 23.36 -44.17
C LYS A 142 4.84 23.06 -43.01
N VAL A 143 4.96 23.85 -41.95
CA VAL A 143 3.99 23.87 -40.84
C VAL A 143 2.71 24.52 -41.33
N LYS A 144 1.62 23.76 -41.38
CA LYS A 144 0.30 24.22 -41.82
C LYS A 144 -0.53 24.79 -40.67
N ASP A 145 -0.45 24.18 -39.50
CA ASP A 145 -1.14 24.63 -38.29
C ASP A 145 -0.38 24.22 -37.02
N VAL A 146 -0.55 25.03 -35.97
CA VAL A 146 0.03 24.80 -34.64
C VAL A 146 -1.08 24.90 -33.60
N SER A 147 -1.48 23.75 -33.08
CA SER A 147 -2.51 23.63 -32.05
C SER A 147 -1.87 23.48 -30.67
N LYS A 148 -2.48 24.05 -29.62
CA LYS A 148 -2.00 23.86 -28.23
C LYS A 148 -2.57 22.59 -27.61
N ILE A 149 -1.74 21.89 -26.84
CA ILE A 149 -2.08 20.68 -26.10
C ILE A 149 -1.51 20.74 -24.69
N ALA A 150 -2.21 20.13 -23.72
CA ALA A 150 -1.75 20.05 -22.33
C ALA A 150 -1.22 21.39 -21.76
N GLY A 151 -1.93 22.49 -22.07
CA GLY A 151 -1.56 23.86 -21.64
C GLY A 151 -0.57 24.53 -22.58
N GLU A 152 0.72 24.30 -22.36
CA GLU A 152 1.83 25.04 -22.99
C GLU A 152 2.48 24.32 -24.18
N TYR A 153 2.12 23.05 -24.41
CA TYR A 153 2.71 22.24 -25.46
C TYR A 153 1.93 22.35 -26.77
N HIS A 154 2.48 21.77 -27.83
CA HIS A 154 1.97 21.96 -29.18
C HIS A 154 1.81 20.65 -29.94
N TYR A 155 0.86 20.66 -30.85
CA TYR A 155 0.56 19.61 -31.82
C TYR A 155 0.53 20.25 -33.21
N TYR A 156 1.17 19.61 -34.18
CA TYR A 156 1.46 20.22 -35.46
C TYR A 156 0.73 19.52 -36.59
N THR A 157 0.18 20.32 -37.51
CA THR A 157 -0.26 19.85 -38.82
C THR A 157 0.77 20.29 -39.85
N LEU A 158 1.25 19.37 -40.68
CA LEU A 158 2.34 19.59 -41.62
C LEU A 158 1.87 19.25 -43.04
N SER A 159 2.25 20.10 -44.01
CA SER A 159 2.01 19.84 -45.44
C SER A 159 3.18 19.02 -46.00
N MET A 160 3.19 17.72 -45.70
CA MET A 160 4.26 16.79 -46.05
C MET A 160 3.68 15.43 -46.41
N GLN A 161 4.18 14.81 -47.47
CA GLN A 161 3.79 13.45 -47.85
C GLN A 161 4.52 12.42 -46.98
N MET A 162 3.78 11.64 -46.19
CA MET A 162 4.34 10.61 -45.32
C MET A 162 4.08 9.21 -45.88
N LYS A 163 5.08 8.33 -45.80
CA LYS A 163 4.92 6.89 -46.08
C LYS A 163 4.72 6.12 -44.77
N ASP A 164 4.13 4.93 -44.82
CA ASP A 164 3.85 4.12 -43.62
C ASP A 164 5.07 3.87 -42.72
N LYS A 165 6.28 3.80 -43.29
CA LYS A 165 7.54 3.59 -42.55
C LYS A 165 8.11 4.86 -41.90
N MET A 166 7.43 6.00 -42.01
CA MET A 166 7.91 7.30 -41.54
C MET A 166 7.17 7.80 -40.28
N VAL A 167 6.47 6.90 -39.59
CA VAL A 167 5.84 7.14 -38.28
C VAL A 167 6.93 7.17 -37.20
N SER A 168 6.73 7.96 -36.14
CA SER A 168 7.66 8.18 -35.03
C SER A 168 9.01 8.79 -35.42
N CYS A 169 9.10 9.45 -36.58
CA CYS A 169 10.31 10.11 -37.05
C CYS A 169 10.40 11.52 -36.46
N PRO A 170 11.62 12.02 -36.17
CA PRO A 170 11.78 13.40 -35.75
C PRO A 170 11.46 14.38 -36.89
N VAL A 171 10.71 15.42 -36.54
CA VAL A 171 10.42 16.57 -37.38
C VAL A 171 11.24 17.77 -36.91
N MET A 172 12.01 18.33 -37.83
CA MET A 172 13.11 19.26 -37.58
C MET A 172 12.81 20.64 -38.17
N ASN A 173 13.24 21.70 -37.49
CA ASN A 173 13.24 23.07 -38.01
C ASN A 173 14.50 23.35 -38.87
N ALA A 174 14.62 24.58 -39.38
CA ALA A 174 15.73 24.99 -40.25
C ALA A 174 17.09 24.92 -39.54
N GLU A 175 17.10 25.13 -38.23
CA GLU A 175 18.27 25.09 -37.35
C GLU A 175 18.72 23.66 -37.01
N GLY A 176 17.94 22.64 -37.38
CA GLY A 176 18.24 21.24 -37.08
C GLY A 176 17.89 20.83 -35.65
N GLN A 177 16.93 21.52 -35.04
CA GLN A 177 16.33 21.14 -33.76
C GLN A 177 15.03 20.36 -34.00
N VAL A 178 14.79 19.33 -33.20
CA VAL A 178 13.56 18.53 -33.28
C VAL A 178 12.43 19.22 -32.53
N PHE A 179 11.32 19.50 -33.21
CA PHE A 179 10.14 20.13 -32.60
C PHE A 179 8.95 19.18 -32.51
N GLY A 180 8.93 18.10 -33.29
CA GLY A 180 7.82 17.14 -33.34
C GLY A 180 8.23 15.70 -33.58
N ILE A 181 7.31 14.79 -33.29
CA ILE A 181 7.38 13.35 -33.56
C ILE A 181 6.26 13.05 -34.56
N SER A 182 6.59 12.58 -35.76
CA SER A 182 5.60 12.33 -36.81
C SER A 182 4.64 11.20 -36.45
N GLN A 183 3.36 11.38 -36.76
CA GLN A 183 2.31 10.43 -36.41
C GLN A 183 1.52 9.98 -37.63
N LYS A 184 0.95 8.78 -37.56
CA LYS A 184 0.08 8.25 -38.61
C LYS A 184 -1.14 9.15 -38.77
N SER A 185 -1.38 9.62 -40.00
CA SER A 185 -2.51 10.49 -40.31
C SER A 185 -3.83 9.72 -40.17
N SER A 186 -4.78 10.28 -39.42
CA SER A 186 -6.15 9.78 -39.24
C SER A 186 -7.22 10.66 -39.91
N GLY A 187 -6.80 11.73 -40.61
CA GLY A 187 -7.69 12.68 -41.28
C GLY A 187 -8.10 12.24 -42.69
N ALA A 188 -9.01 13.00 -43.33
CA ALA A 188 -9.53 12.69 -44.67
C ALA A 188 -8.48 12.80 -45.79
N ASP A 189 -7.47 13.66 -45.63
CA ASP A 189 -6.32 13.77 -46.54
C ASP A 189 -5.06 13.24 -45.86
N THR A 190 -4.81 11.94 -46.05
CA THR A 190 -3.60 11.25 -45.57
C THR A 190 -2.45 11.28 -46.55
N VAL A 191 -2.65 11.87 -47.74
CA VAL A 191 -1.68 11.83 -48.84
C VAL A 191 -0.74 13.04 -48.77
N THR A 192 -1.26 14.23 -48.46
CA THR A 192 -0.46 15.47 -48.46
C THR A 192 -0.27 16.09 -47.08
N THR A 193 -1.00 15.60 -46.08
CA THR A 193 -0.97 16.12 -44.72
C THR A 193 -0.51 15.05 -43.73
N CYS A 194 0.46 15.39 -42.89
CA CYS A 194 0.86 14.58 -41.75
C CYS A 194 0.77 15.39 -40.45
N TYR A 195 0.75 14.68 -39.33
CA TYR A 195 0.65 15.29 -38.00
C TYR A 195 1.89 14.97 -37.18
N ALA A 196 2.18 15.81 -36.19
CA ALA A 196 3.25 15.53 -35.25
C ALA A 196 2.89 15.98 -33.84
N ALA A 197 3.10 15.10 -32.86
CA ALA A 197 3.07 15.46 -31.45
C ALA A 197 4.34 16.23 -31.08
N GLY A 198 4.23 17.25 -30.23
CA GLY A 198 5.39 18.06 -29.87
C GLY A 198 6.48 17.27 -29.14
N ALA A 199 7.72 17.38 -29.60
CA ALA A 199 8.86 16.72 -28.95
C ALA A 199 9.06 17.24 -27.51
N ALA A 200 8.78 18.52 -27.26
CA ALA A 200 8.78 19.10 -25.91
C ALA A 200 7.72 18.46 -24.99
N PHE A 201 6.55 18.09 -25.52
CA PHE A 201 5.52 17.37 -24.76
C PHE A 201 5.96 15.94 -24.44
N ALA A 202 6.54 15.25 -25.42
CA ALA A 202 7.09 13.91 -25.18
C ALA A 202 8.22 13.95 -24.13
N MET A 203 9.07 14.99 -24.14
CA MET A 203 10.09 15.23 -23.11
C MET A 203 9.51 15.50 -21.72
N SER A 204 8.36 16.18 -21.63
CA SER A 204 7.72 16.52 -20.36
C SER A 204 7.07 15.32 -19.67
N GLN A 205 6.88 14.20 -20.38
CA GLN A 205 6.35 12.97 -19.78
C GLN A 205 7.31 12.48 -18.71
N LYS A 206 6.80 12.12 -17.53
CA LYS A 206 7.61 11.70 -16.39
C LYS A 206 6.90 10.61 -15.60
N ILE A 207 7.68 9.82 -14.86
CA ILE A 207 7.15 8.98 -13.79
C ILE A 207 6.81 9.89 -12.60
N SER A 208 5.63 9.70 -12.05
CA SER A 208 5.13 10.37 -10.85
C SER A 208 4.77 9.34 -9.79
N ALA A 209 4.50 9.78 -8.56
CA ALA A 209 3.99 8.91 -7.50
C ALA A 209 2.77 8.06 -7.94
N LEU A 210 1.92 8.61 -8.81
CA LEU A 210 0.69 7.96 -9.27
C LEU A 210 0.90 7.03 -10.49
N SER A 211 2.10 6.99 -11.06
CA SER A 211 2.38 6.22 -12.28
C SER A 211 2.20 4.70 -12.12
N LEU A 212 2.21 4.17 -10.90
CA LEU A 212 1.83 2.77 -10.65
C LEU A 212 0.38 2.48 -11.02
N GLY A 213 -0.51 3.47 -10.96
CA GLY A 213 -1.92 3.36 -11.31
C GLY A 213 -2.22 3.71 -12.78
N ASP A 214 -1.25 4.28 -13.50
CA ASP A 214 -1.44 4.78 -14.86
C ASP A 214 -1.65 3.63 -15.86
N VAL A 215 -2.77 3.68 -16.59
CA VAL A 215 -3.16 2.62 -17.52
C VAL A 215 -2.22 2.51 -18.72
N ALA A 216 -1.73 3.63 -19.24
CA ALA A 216 -0.80 3.62 -20.37
C ALA A 216 0.52 2.95 -19.96
N LEU A 217 1.07 3.32 -18.81
CA LEU A 217 2.30 2.71 -18.29
C LEU A 217 2.11 1.24 -17.89
N LYS A 218 0.96 0.85 -17.33
CA LYS A 218 0.64 -0.56 -17.02
C LYS A 218 0.58 -1.44 -18.25
N ASN A 219 0.17 -0.90 -19.39
CA ASN A 219 0.09 -1.66 -20.64
C ASN A 219 1.45 -1.92 -21.29
N ILE A 220 2.55 -1.41 -20.71
CA ILE A 220 3.91 -1.72 -21.16
C ILE A 220 4.51 -2.66 -20.11
N GLY A 221 5.11 -3.77 -20.49
CA GLY A 221 5.78 -4.71 -19.57
C GLY A 221 7.21 -4.33 -19.22
N ILE A 222 7.86 -3.49 -20.04
CA ILE A 222 9.20 -2.95 -19.77
C ILE A 222 9.22 -2.17 -18.45
N ARG A 223 10.32 -2.30 -17.71
CA ARG A 223 10.57 -1.65 -16.42
C ARG A 223 10.40 -0.12 -16.50
N LYS A 224 9.86 0.49 -15.45
CA LYS A 224 9.66 1.95 -15.35
C LYS A 224 10.79 2.55 -14.53
N GLY A 225 11.16 3.77 -14.85
CA GLY A 225 12.04 4.58 -14.00
C GLY A 225 11.34 5.00 -12.71
N LEU A 226 12.04 5.80 -11.91
CA LEU A 226 11.51 6.44 -10.72
C LEU A 226 11.20 7.92 -10.99
N PRO A 227 10.33 8.54 -10.18
CA PRO A 227 10.25 10.00 -10.14
C PRO A 227 11.63 10.64 -9.91
N GLU A 228 11.85 11.81 -10.50
CA GLU A 228 13.14 12.53 -10.41
C GLU A 228 13.35 13.19 -9.05
N ALA A 229 12.26 13.58 -8.38
CA ALA A 229 12.29 14.18 -7.04
C ALA A 229 12.17 13.10 -5.96
N GLU A 230 13.00 13.20 -4.92
CA GLU A 230 13.13 12.20 -3.85
C GLU A 230 11.81 11.99 -3.10
N ASP A 231 11.10 13.07 -2.76
CA ASP A 231 9.80 13.03 -2.08
C ASP A 231 8.75 12.24 -2.89
N GLN A 232 8.69 12.47 -4.19
CA GLN A 232 7.78 11.75 -5.09
C GLN A 232 8.20 10.29 -5.26
N ALA A 233 9.51 10.02 -5.31
CA ALA A 233 10.04 8.67 -5.40
C ALA A 233 9.78 7.87 -4.10
N LEU A 234 9.82 8.50 -2.93
CA LEU A 234 9.45 7.88 -1.66
C LEU A 234 7.96 7.51 -1.60
N VAL A 235 7.07 8.38 -2.10
CA VAL A 235 5.63 8.05 -2.23
C VAL A 235 5.44 6.90 -3.22
N TYR A 236 6.17 6.91 -4.34
CA TYR A 236 6.15 5.82 -5.32
C TYR A 236 6.57 4.48 -4.69
N LEU A 237 7.65 4.46 -3.90
CA LEU A 237 8.08 3.26 -3.15
C LEU A 237 7.01 2.78 -2.17
N PHE A 238 6.37 3.70 -1.44
CA PHE A 238 5.30 3.34 -0.51
C PHE A 238 4.15 2.64 -1.23
N MET A 239 3.67 3.19 -2.36
CA MET A 239 2.63 2.58 -3.17
C MET A 239 3.06 1.26 -3.80
N ALA A 240 4.32 1.15 -4.22
CA ALA A 240 4.88 -0.06 -4.83
C ALA A 240 4.91 -1.25 -3.85
N SER A 241 5.15 -0.99 -2.56
CA SER A 241 5.32 -2.03 -1.54
C SER A 241 4.13 -2.98 -1.39
N THR A 242 2.93 -2.56 -1.78
CA THR A 242 1.71 -3.38 -1.73
C THR A 242 1.20 -3.83 -3.09
N GLN A 243 1.78 -3.33 -4.19
CA GLN A 243 1.31 -3.57 -5.56
C GLN A 243 2.26 -4.43 -6.39
N MET A 244 3.52 -4.55 -5.98
CA MET A 244 4.56 -5.28 -6.69
C MET A 244 4.92 -6.58 -5.97
N SER A 245 5.51 -7.53 -6.70
CA SER A 245 6.12 -8.70 -6.06
C SER A 245 7.34 -8.31 -5.22
N ALA A 246 7.70 -9.15 -4.25
CA ALA A 246 8.83 -8.89 -3.36
C ALA A 246 10.16 -8.69 -4.11
N ASP A 247 10.39 -9.45 -5.19
CA ASP A 247 11.64 -9.41 -5.95
C ASP A 247 11.72 -8.18 -6.86
N GLU A 248 10.59 -7.75 -7.42
CA GLU A 248 10.53 -6.50 -8.20
C GLU A 248 10.69 -5.28 -7.28
N TYR A 249 10.12 -5.33 -6.07
CA TYR A 249 10.26 -4.28 -5.08
C TYR A 249 11.70 -4.15 -4.58
N GLU A 250 12.43 -5.25 -4.36
CA GLU A 250 13.85 -5.20 -4.03
C GLU A 250 14.67 -4.46 -5.10
N LYS A 251 14.47 -4.81 -6.38
CA LYS A 251 15.15 -4.15 -7.49
C LYS A 251 14.79 -2.65 -7.55
N LEU A 252 13.55 -2.30 -7.22
CA LEU A 252 13.12 -0.90 -7.18
C LEU A 252 13.80 -0.12 -6.04
N LEU A 253 13.99 -0.73 -4.87
CA LEU A 253 14.75 -0.15 -3.77
C LEU A 253 16.22 0.08 -4.15
N ASP A 254 16.83 -0.87 -4.86
CA ASP A 254 18.18 -0.72 -5.40
C ASP A 254 18.29 0.45 -6.36
N ASP A 255 17.33 0.59 -7.28
CA ASP A 255 17.27 1.71 -8.21
C ASP A 255 17.11 3.04 -7.47
N PHE A 256 16.25 3.08 -6.45
CA PHE A 256 16.06 4.27 -5.63
C PHE A 256 17.36 4.70 -4.96
N ILE A 257 18.08 3.76 -4.33
CA ILE A 257 19.36 4.06 -3.67
C ILE A 257 20.44 4.48 -4.67
N ARG A 258 20.44 3.92 -5.88
CA ARG A 258 21.36 4.38 -6.95
C ARG A 258 21.05 5.81 -7.38
N GLN A 259 19.77 6.19 -7.45
CA GLN A 259 19.35 7.54 -7.85
C GLN A 259 19.53 8.55 -6.70
N PHE A 260 19.28 8.14 -5.46
CA PHE A 260 19.33 8.97 -4.25
C PHE A 260 20.28 8.37 -3.20
N PRO A 261 21.61 8.34 -3.46
CA PRO A 261 22.57 7.66 -2.59
C PRO A 261 22.77 8.32 -1.22
N SER A 262 22.30 9.55 -1.03
CA SER A 262 22.29 10.24 0.27
C SER A 262 20.99 10.06 1.06
N SER A 263 20.00 9.35 0.50
CA SER A 263 18.69 9.16 1.13
C SER A 263 18.76 8.15 2.26
N THR A 264 18.56 8.60 3.49
CA THR A 264 18.43 7.71 4.66
C THR A 264 17.22 6.79 4.53
N ASP A 265 16.10 7.31 4.05
CA ASP A 265 14.86 6.56 3.86
C ASP A 265 15.04 5.39 2.89
N GLY A 266 15.83 5.56 1.84
CA GLY A 266 16.14 4.47 0.90
C GLY A 266 16.76 3.27 1.60
N TYR A 267 17.84 3.51 2.36
CA TYR A 267 18.52 2.46 3.12
C TYR A 267 17.63 1.89 4.23
N ILE A 268 16.89 2.71 4.97
CA ILE A 268 15.99 2.22 6.02
C ILE A 268 14.88 1.34 5.43
N ARG A 269 14.28 1.71 4.30
CA ARG A 269 13.24 0.90 3.63
C ARG A 269 13.79 -0.44 3.13
N ARG A 270 15.00 -0.46 2.57
CA ARG A 270 15.63 -1.70 2.13
C ARG A 270 16.09 -2.57 3.29
N ALA A 271 16.57 -1.99 4.39
CA ALA A 271 16.83 -2.72 5.62
C ALA A 271 15.55 -3.35 6.19
N ASN A 272 14.42 -2.64 6.20
CA ASN A 272 13.11 -3.21 6.59
C ASN A 272 12.73 -4.41 5.71
N TYR A 273 12.92 -4.29 4.39
CA TYR A 273 12.69 -5.39 3.45
C TYR A 273 13.58 -6.60 3.77
N TYR A 274 14.86 -6.38 4.04
CA TYR A 274 15.81 -7.44 4.41
C TYR A 274 15.50 -8.09 5.75
N VAL A 275 15.05 -7.33 6.76
CA VAL A 275 14.59 -7.92 8.03
C VAL A 275 13.39 -8.84 7.83
N ALA A 276 12.44 -8.47 6.95
CA ALA A 276 11.31 -9.32 6.63
C ALA A 276 11.73 -10.64 5.96
N LYS A 277 12.67 -10.58 5.00
CA LYS A 277 13.28 -11.76 4.34
C LYS A 277 14.18 -12.58 5.27
N GLY A 278 14.78 -11.94 6.27
CA GLY A 278 15.65 -12.56 7.28
C GLY A 278 14.99 -13.66 8.09
N LYS A 279 13.65 -13.67 8.15
CA LYS A 279 12.87 -14.75 8.77
C LYS A 279 13.06 -16.10 8.07
N ASP A 280 13.25 -16.07 6.75
CA ASP A 280 13.45 -17.26 5.93
C ASP A 280 14.95 -17.57 5.73
N ASP A 281 15.78 -16.52 5.60
CA ASP A 281 17.22 -16.63 5.38
C ASP A 281 17.97 -15.58 6.20
N GLN A 282 18.64 -16.02 7.27
CA GLN A 282 19.36 -15.14 8.19
C GLN A 282 20.47 -14.30 7.54
N SER A 283 20.97 -14.68 6.35
CA SER A 283 21.97 -13.88 5.63
C SER A 283 21.45 -12.47 5.27
N TYR A 284 20.13 -12.30 5.18
CA TYR A 284 19.53 -10.99 4.94
C TYR A 284 19.65 -10.05 6.13
N PHE A 285 19.79 -10.56 7.36
CA PHE A 285 20.05 -9.68 8.51
C PHE A 285 21.40 -8.97 8.39
N ASP A 286 22.43 -9.61 7.83
CA ASP A 286 23.71 -8.94 7.56
C ASP A 286 23.55 -7.80 6.53
N LYS A 287 22.72 -8.00 5.50
CA LYS A 287 22.38 -6.94 4.53
C LYS A 287 21.63 -5.78 5.20
N ALA A 288 20.68 -6.07 6.08
CA ALA A 288 19.97 -5.04 6.84
C ALA A 288 20.94 -4.21 7.71
N VAL A 289 21.88 -4.86 8.40
CA VAL A 289 22.91 -4.18 9.18
C VAL A 289 23.81 -3.32 8.31
N ALA A 290 24.16 -3.78 7.10
CA ALA A 290 24.93 -2.97 6.16
C ALA A 290 24.19 -1.69 5.75
N ASP A 291 22.88 -1.78 5.49
CA ASP A 291 22.03 -0.63 5.16
C ASP A 291 21.87 0.32 6.36
N PHE A 292 21.72 -0.18 7.58
CA PHE A 292 21.71 0.67 8.79
C PHE A 292 23.01 1.47 8.94
N ASN A 293 24.15 0.81 8.75
CA ASN A 293 25.45 1.46 8.83
C ASN A 293 25.62 2.51 7.73
N GLN A 294 25.09 2.25 6.54
CA GLN A 294 25.12 3.22 5.45
C GLN A 294 24.18 4.40 5.70
N ALA A 295 22.98 4.16 6.21
CA ALA A 295 22.03 5.20 6.64
C ALA A 295 22.68 6.11 7.69
N LEU A 296 23.35 5.55 8.70
CA LEU A 296 24.06 6.32 9.75
C LEU A 296 25.22 7.17 9.20
N LYS A 297 25.82 6.78 8.06
CA LYS A 297 26.89 7.55 7.40
C LYS A 297 26.35 8.73 6.62
N VAL A 298 25.22 8.56 5.92
CA VAL A 298 24.65 9.60 5.04
C VAL A 298 23.66 10.53 5.76
N ALA A 299 23.15 10.13 6.92
CA ALA A 299 22.17 10.90 7.68
C ALA A 299 22.66 12.28 8.11
N ALA A 300 21.90 13.31 7.74
CA ALA A 300 22.06 14.65 8.28
C ALA A 300 21.76 14.71 9.78
N LYS A 301 20.70 14.00 10.22
CA LYS A 301 20.30 13.87 11.62
C LYS A 301 20.13 12.39 11.95
N LYS A 302 20.93 11.88 12.88
CA LYS A 302 21.06 10.45 13.14
C LYS A 302 20.01 9.89 14.09
N ASP A 303 19.28 10.75 14.79
CA ASP A 303 18.18 10.37 15.68
C ASP A 303 17.15 9.49 14.98
N ASP A 304 16.69 9.89 13.81
CA ASP A 304 15.70 9.11 13.05
C ASP A 304 16.24 7.73 12.64
N VAL A 305 17.51 7.65 12.24
CA VAL A 305 18.14 6.37 11.90
C VAL A 305 18.26 5.47 13.12
N TYR A 306 18.71 5.99 14.26
CA TYR A 306 18.77 5.23 15.51
C TYR A 306 17.38 4.77 15.99
N TYR A 307 16.37 5.62 15.87
CA TYR A 307 14.98 5.28 16.16
C TYR A 307 14.48 4.14 15.27
N ASN A 308 14.74 4.19 13.96
CA ASN A 308 14.33 3.14 13.04
C ASN A 308 15.05 1.81 13.30
N ILE A 309 16.35 1.84 13.63
CA ILE A 309 17.10 0.66 14.05
C ILE A 309 16.48 0.06 15.32
N ALA A 310 16.22 0.89 16.34
CA ALA A 310 15.60 0.45 17.59
C ALA A 310 14.24 -0.21 17.36
N LYS A 311 13.38 0.44 16.56
CA LYS A 311 12.05 -0.06 16.19
C LYS A 311 12.12 -1.40 15.48
N LEU A 312 13.10 -1.57 14.58
CA LEU A 312 13.32 -2.82 13.85
C LEU A 312 13.77 -3.96 14.75
N ILE A 313 14.74 -3.72 15.62
CA ILE A 313 15.22 -4.71 16.60
C ILE A 313 14.10 -5.09 17.57
N TYR A 314 13.33 -4.11 18.04
CA TYR A 314 12.16 -4.35 18.89
C TYR A 314 11.13 -5.23 18.17
N GLY A 315 10.76 -4.90 16.94
CA GLY A 315 9.83 -5.70 16.13
C GLY A 315 10.33 -7.12 15.86
N TYR A 316 11.64 -7.29 15.65
CA TYR A 316 12.27 -8.60 15.54
C TYR A 316 12.11 -9.41 16.84
N GLN A 317 12.40 -8.83 18.01
CA GLN A 317 12.25 -9.52 19.29
C GLN A 317 10.80 -9.86 19.65
N LEU A 318 9.84 -8.99 19.29
CA LEU A 318 8.42 -9.28 19.44
C LEU A 318 7.97 -10.52 18.65
N SER A 319 8.64 -10.85 17.55
CA SER A 319 8.36 -12.07 16.77
C SER A 319 8.80 -13.36 17.45
N LYS A 320 9.48 -13.27 18.62
CA LYS A 320 9.99 -14.40 19.41
C LYS A 320 10.82 -15.38 18.57
N PRO A 321 11.94 -14.92 17.97
CA PRO A 321 12.78 -15.76 17.13
C PRO A 321 13.35 -16.92 17.95
N GLU A 322 13.43 -18.12 17.36
CA GLU A 322 14.00 -19.30 18.02
C GLU A 322 15.46 -19.06 18.44
N THR A 323 16.22 -18.38 17.59
CA THR A 323 17.59 -17.95 17.87
C THR A 323 17.71 -16.45 17.62
N THR A 324 18.17 -15.71 18.62
CA THR A 324 18.43 -14.27 18.48
C THR A 324 19.62 -14.06 17.55
N TYR A 325 19.40 -13.24 16.52
CA TYR A 325 20.45 -12.81 15.61
C TYR A 325 21.41 -11.85 16.33
N LYS A 326 22.65 -12.31 16.52
CA LYS A 326 23.73 -11.55 17.18
C LYS A 326 23.23 -10.91 18.49
N ASP A 327 23.33 -9.60 18.60
CA ASP A 327 22.96 -8.79 19.77
C ASP A 327 21.61 -8.09 19.60
N TRP A 328 20.74 -8.52 18.68
CA TRP A 328 19.43 -7.89 18.45
C TRP A 328 18.44 -8.22 19.58
N THR A 329 18.69 -7.67 20.76
CA THR A 329 17.91 -7.83 21.99
C THR A 329 17.10 -6.56 22.31
N TYR A 330 16.20 -6.65 23.29
CA TYR A 330 15.52 -5.45 23.81
C TYR A 330 16.51 -4.40 24.36
N ASP A 331 17.61 -4.82 24.98
CA ASP A 331 18.64 -3.90 25.49
C ASP A 331 19.33 -3.13 24.36
N THR A 332 19.62 -3.80 23.24
CA THR A 332 20.21 -3.16 22.06
C THR A 332 19.21 -2.22 21.38
N ALA A 333 17.93 -2.58 21.32
CA ALA A 333 16.88 -1.67 20.84
C ALA A 333 16.81 -0.42 21.73
N LEU A 334 16.77 -0.59 23.04
CA LEU A 334 16.72 0.50 24.02
C LEU A 334 17.97 1.39 23.96
N LYS A 335 19.16 0.81 23.76
CA LYS A 335 20.41 1.55 23.58
C LYS A 335 20.34 2.46 22.35
N ASN A 336 19.94 1.93 21.20
CA ASN A 336 19.78 2.74 19.98
C ASN A 336 18.73 3.83 20.19
N LEU A 337 17.60 3.51 20.82
CA LEU A 337 16.55 4.48 21.09
C LEU A 337 17.02 5.62 21.99
N ARG A 338 17.79 5.32 23.04
CA ARG A 338 18.38 6.35 23.92
C ARG A 338 19.41 7.21 23.19
N GLN A 339 20.13 6.67 22.21
CA GLN A 339 20.97 7.49 21.33
C GLN A 339 20.13 8.44 20.48
N ALA A 340 18.97 8.01 19.98
CA ALA A 340 18.04 8.90 19.28
C ALA A 340 17.52 10.01 20.19
N MET A 341 17.05 9.67 21.39
CA MET A 341 16.51 10.62 22.37
C MET A 341 17.56 11.61 22.89
N ALA A 342 18.84 11.22 22.95
CA ALA A 342 19.93 12.12 23.33
C ALA A 342 20.22 13.19 22.26
N ILE A 343 19.86 12.93 21.01
CA ILE A 343 19.99 13.88 19.89
C ILE A 343 18.73 14.74 19.79
N ASP A 344 17.55 14.11 19.81
CA ASP A 344 16.25 14.79 19.84
C ASP A 344 15.20 13.98 20.62
N PRO A 345 14.76 14.45 21.80
CA PRO A 345 13.83 13.72 22.65
C PRO A 345 12.37 13.85 22.18
N LEU A 346 12.05 13.26 21.03
CA LEU A 346 10.69 13.28 20.49
C LEU A 346 9.73 12.37 21.29
N PRO A 347 8.45 12.76 21.46
CA PRO A 347 7.46 11.93 22.17
C PRO A 347 7.28 10.52 21.57
N VAL A 348 7.43 10.38 20.25
CA VAL A 348 7.35 9.08 19.56
C VAL A 348 8.50 8.14 19.94
N TYR A 349 9.65 8.69 20.33
CA TYR A 349 10.76 7.89 20.84
C TYR A 349 10.48 7.45 22.28
N THR A 350 9.90 8.34 23.08
CA THR A 350 9.48 8.02 24.45
C THR A 350 8.39 6.94 24.48
N GLN A 351 7.46 6.96 23.52
CA GLN A 351 6.46 5.89 23.36
C GLN A 351 7.13 4.53 23.13
N LEU A 352 8.08 4.46 22.18
CA LEU A 352 8.80 3.22 21.90
C LEU A 352 9.66 2.78 23.09
N GLU A 353 10.17 3.71 23.90
CA GLU A 353 10.90 3.37 25.13
C GLU A 353 9.97 2.66 26.12
N GLY A 354 8.76 3.21 26.31
CA GLY A 354 7.72 2.56 27.10
C GLY A 354 7.38 1.15 26.61
N ASP A 355 7.22 0.99 25.28
CA ASP A 355 6.86 -0.28 24.66
C ASP A 355 7.97 -1.35 24.79
N ILE A 356 9.24 -0.94 24.70
CA ILE A 356 10.39 -1.83 24.92
C ILE A 356 10.48 -2.23 26.41
N LEU A 357 10.39 -1.27 27.33
CA LEU A 357 10.45 -1.53 28.77
C LEU A 357 9.30 -2.43 29.24
N PHE A 358 8.10 -2.22 28.70
CA PHE A 358 6.95 -3.08 28.96
C PHE A 358 7.22 -4.51 28.52
N ALA A 359 7.80 -4.72 27.32
CA ALA A 359 8.16 -6.04 26.82
C ALA A 359 9.27 -6.72 27.67
N GLN A 360 10.16 -5.93 28.26
CA GLN A 360 11.16 -6.38 29.23
C GLN A 360 10.57 -6.65 30.63
N GLN A 361 9.28 -6.40 30.86
CA GLN A 361 8.60 -6.45 32.16
C GLN A 361 9.11 -5.42 33.18
N ASP A 362 9.85 -4.39 32.72
CA ASP A 362 10.13 -3.21 33.53
C ASP A 362 8.91 -2.26 33.50
N TYR A 363 7.87 -2.67 34.21
CA TYR A 363 6.60 -1.92 34.23
C TYR A 363 6.73 -0.55 34.90
N ALA A 364 7.67 -0.37 35.83
CA ALA A 364 7.91 0.93 36.45
C ALA A 364 8.51 1.93 35.44
N GLY A 365 9.53 1.50 34.69
CA GLY A 365 10.11 2.29 33.61
C GLY A 365 9.10 2.56 32.49
N ALA A 366 8.34 1.53 32.09
CA ALA A 366 7.31 1.66 31.06
C ALA A 366 6.23 2.67 31.44
N LEU A 367 5.71 2.60 32.68
CA LEU A 367 4.71 3.54 33.17
C LEU A 367 5.22 4.98 33.12
N ALA A 368 6.44 5.22 33.59
CA ALA A 368 7.05 6.55 33.57
C ALA A 368 7.20 7.11 32.15
N ALA A 369 7.52 6.25 31.16
CA ALA A 369 7.56 6.63 29.76
C ALA A 369 6.15 6.97 29.22
N TYR A 370 5.15 6.12 29.48
CA TYR A 370 3.78 6.37 29.02
C TYR A 370 3.16 7.61 29.65
N GLU A 371 3.46 7.93 30.91
CA GLU A 371 3.01 9.17 31.55
C GLU A 371 3.58 10.41 30.86
N LYS A 372 4.86 10.39 30.46
CA LYS A 372 5.46 11.46 29.64
C LYS A 372 4.77 11.59 28.28
N VAL A 373 4.45 10.47 27.62
CA VAL A 373 3.71 10.50 26.35
C VAL A 373 2.31 11.09 26.55
N ASN A 374 1.60 10.69 27.61
CA ASN A 374 0.26 11.19 27.93
C ASN A 374 0.24 12.68 28.30
N ALA A 375 1.38 13.25 28.70
CA ALA A 375 1.57 14.68 28.91
C ALA A 375 1.98 15.46 27.64
N SER A 376 2.15 14.78 26.50
CA SER A 376 2.61 15.38 25.23
C SER A 376 1.47 15.52 24.22
N ASN A 377 1.78 16.10 23.05
CA ASN A 377 0.88 16.14 21.90
C ASN A 377 0.59 14.76 21.27
N LEU A 378 1.33 13.71 21.65
CA LEU A 378 1.12 12.34 21.20
C LEU A 378 0.11 11.56 22.08
N ALA A 379 -0.41 12.17 23.14
CA ALA A 379 -1.41 11.56 24.01
C ALA A 379 -2.64 11.08 23.22
N SER A 380 -2.93 9.79 23.31
CA SER A 380 -3.95 9.09 22.52
C SER A 380 -4.68 8.04 23.37
N ALA A 381 -5.79 7.50 22.87
CA ALA A 381 -6.47 6.39 23.55
C ALA A 381 -5.50 5.22 23.81
N ALA A 382 -4.68 4.87 22.82
CA ALA A 382 -3.70 3.79 22.93
C ALA A 382 -2.63 4.07 24.01
N SER A 383 -2.12 5.29 24.14
CA SER A 383 -1.08 5.59 25.15
C SER A 383 -1.64 5.57 26.57
N PHE A 384 -2.89 6.01 26.78
CA PHE A 384 -3.58 5.86 28.07
C PHE A 384 -3.90 4.39 28.37
N PHE A 385 -4.30 3.61 27.36
CA PHE A 385 -4.51 2.17 27.51
C PHE A 385 -3.23 1.43 27.91
N SER A 386 -2.09 1.73 27.27
CA SER A 386 -0.80 1.14 27.64
C SER A 386 -0.42 1.47 29.09
N ALA A 387 -0.63 2.73 29.52
CA ALA A 387 -0.42 3.11 30.93
C ALA A 387 -1.36 2.35 31.89
N ALA A 388 -2.64 2.21 31.54
CA ALA A 388 -3.62 1.47 32.34
C ALA A 388 -3.22 0.01 32.52
N LYS A 389 -2.84 -0.66 31.43
CA LYS A 389 -2.38 -2.06 31.45
C LYS A 389 -1.08 -2.23 32.22
N THR A 390 -0.19 -1.24 32.15
CA THR A 390 1.04 -1.25 32.97
C THR A 390 0.71 -1.15 34.46
N LYS A 391 -0.23 -0.29 34.86
CA LYS A 391 -0.71 -0.20 36.26
C LYS A 391 -1.41 -1.48 36.73
N GLU A 392 -2.20 -2.11 35.86
CA GLU A 392 -2.84 -3.40 36.16
C GLU A 392 -1.79 -4.50 36.45
N LEU A 393 -0.74 -4.59 35.64
CA LEU A 393 0.37 -5.55 35.85
C LEU A 393 1.21 -5.24 37.09
N LEU A 394 1.33 -3.96 37.45
CA LEU A 394 1.92 -3.52 38.73
C LEU A 394 1.01 -3.78 39.94
N LYS A 395 -0.21 -4.30 39.73
CA LYS A 395 -1.23 -4.53 40.76
C LYS A 395 -1.57 -3.24 41.54
N ALA A 396 -1.60 -2.11 40.83
CA ALA A 396 -2.03 -0.84 41.39
C ALA A 396 -3.52 -0.87 41.80
N ASP A 397 -3.96 0.13 42.57
CA ASP A 397 -5.37 0.25 42.94
C ASP A 397 -6.25 0.37 41.68
N ALA A 398 -7.35 -0.38 41.65
CA ALA A 398 -8.24 -0.42 40.49
C ALA A 398 -8.79 0.96 40.10
N LYS A 399 -8.92 1.90 41.04
CA LYS A 399 -9.35 3.28 40.75
C LYS A 399 -8.33 4.02 39.89
N GLU A 400 -7.03 3.75 40.08
CA GLU A 400 -5.98 4.34 39.25
C GLU A 400 -6.00 3.77 37.84
N VAL A 401 -6.22 2.46 37.71
CA VAL A 401 -6.38 1.80 36.40
C VAL A 401 -7.62 2.35 35.68
N LEU A 402 -8.75 2.44 36.38
CA LEU A 402 -10.00 2.97 35.84
C LEU A 402 -9.87 4.44 35.42
N ALA A 403 -9.16 5.28 36.19
CA ALA A 403 -8.93 6.68 35.80
C ALA A 403 -8.15 6.81 34.46
N LEU A 404 -7.18 5.91 34.24
CA LEU A 404 -6.47 5.84 32.96
C LEU A 404 -7.36 5.30 31.85
N MET A 405 -8.21 4.31 32.12
CA MET A 405 -9.19 3.81 31.15
C MET A 405 -10.25 4.87 30.80
N ASP A 406 -10.67 5.69 31.75
CA ASP A 406 -11.57 6.82 31.50
C ASP A 406 -10.91 7.85 30.58
N SER A 407 -9.63 8.15 30.82
CA SER A 407 -8.83 9.01 29.94
C SER A 407 -8.65 8.38 28.55
N CYS A 408 -8.46 7.07 28.45
CA CYS A 408 -8.41 6.33 27.20
C CYS A 408 -9.70 6.51 26.39
N ILE A 409 -10.87 6.25 27.01
CA ILE A 409 -12.17 6.39 26.34
C ILE A 409 -12.44 7.86 25.95
N ALA A 410 -12.05 8.82 26.78
CA ALA A 410 -12.20 10.24 26.47
C ALA A 410 -11.38 10.70 25.26
N ARG A 411 -10.28 9.99 24.92
CA ARG A 411 -9.46 10.25 23.74
C ARG A 411 -9.93 9.53 22.48
N CYS A 412 -10.92 8.64 22.58
CA CYS A 412 -11.55 8.04 21.41
C CYS A 412 -12.43 9.07 20.66
N PRO A 413 -12.53 8.99 19.33
CA PRO A 413 -13.55 9.74 18.57
C PRO A 413 -14.95 9.46 19.15
N GLN A 414 -15.81 10.49 19.20
CA GLN A 414 -17.16 10.39 19.73
C GLN A 414 -18.21 10.59 18.62
N PRO A 415 -19.24 9.73 18.52
CA PRO A 415 -19.43 8.51 19.30
C PRO A 415 -18.34 7.46 19.03
N VAL A 416 -18.05 6.61 20.01
CA VAL A 416 -17.03 5.55 19.89
C VAL A 416 -17.36 4.64 18.71
N THR A 417 -16.38 4.44 17.82
CA THR A 417 -16.51 3.58 16.63
C THR A 417 -15.98 2.18 16.89
N ALA A 418 -16.30 1.24 16.01
CA ALA A 418 -15.90 -0.17 16.13
C ALA A 418 -14.39 -0.38 16.40
N ASN A 419 -13.52 0.43 15.80
CA ASN A 419 -12.07 0.34 15.98
C ASN A 419 -11.60 0.61 17.42
N PHE A 420 -12.38 1.37 18.20
CA PHE A 420 -12.08 1.74 19.58
C PHE A 420 -12.94 1.00 20.60
N ALA A 421 -13.93 0.23 20.12
CA ALA A 421 -14.84 -0.53 20.95
C ALA A 421 -14.12 -1.51 21.91
N PRO A 422 -13.00 -2.17 21.57
CA PRO A 422 -12.29 -3.04 22.51
C PRO A 422 -11.92 -2.37 23.83
N TYR A 423 -11.63 -1.06 23.86
CA TYR A 423 -11.33 -0.35 25.11
C TYR A 423 -12.53 -0.29 26.06
N LEU A 424 -13.76 -0.29 25.53
CA LEU A 424 -14.97 -0.35 26.35
C LEU A 424 -15.12 -1.71 27.01
N LEU A 425 -14.84 -2.81 26.29
CA LEU A 425 -14.88 -4.16 26.88
C LEU A 425 -13.85 -4.32 27.98
N GLU A 426 -12.64 -3.83 27.76
CA GLU A 426 -11.57 -3.85 28.75
C GLU A 426 -11.98 -3.10 30.02
N ARG A 427 -12.54 -1.89 29.88
CA ARG A 427 -13.02 -1.12 31.05
C ARG A 427 -14.23 -1.79 31.71
N ALA A 428 -15.14 -2.38 30.95
CA ALA A 428 -16.27 -3.15 31.47
C ALA A 428 -15.82 -4.34 32.32
N GLN A 429 -14.77 -5.05 31.89
CA GLN A 429 -14.21 -6.17 32.65
C GLN A 429 -13.57 -5.68 33.96
N ILE A 430 -12.85 -4.56 33.93
CA ILE A 430 -12.28 -3.95 35.14
C ILE A 430 -13.41 -3.55 36.09
N TYR A 431 -14.50 -2.96 35.59
CA TYR A 431 -15.69 -2.67 36.40
C TYR A 431 -16.32 -3.94 37.01
N MET A 432 -16.42 -5.03 36.26
CA MET A 432 -16.96 -6.31 36.74
C MET A 432 -16.11 -6.95 37.84
N ASN A 433 -14.79 -6.80 37.76
CA ASN A 433 -13.85 -7.31 38.76
C ASN A 433 -13.84 -6.48 40.05
N ASN A 434 -14.38 -5.26 40.01
CA ASN A 434 -14.45 -4.33 41.14
C ASN A 434 -15.88 -4.07 41.62
N ASP A 435 -16.80 -5.00 41.35
CA ASP A 435 -18.21 -4.95 41.75
C ASP A 435 -19.01 -3.72 41.25
N GLN A 436 -18.52 -3.07 40.19
CA GLN A 436 -19.16 -1.92 39.54
C GLN A 436 -20.01 -2.35 38.33
N ALA A 437 -20.83 -3.38 38.51
CA ALA A 437 -21.59 -4.01 37.42
C ALA A 437 -22.52 -3.04 36.64
N ARG A 438 -23.03 -1.99 37.29
CA ARG A 438 -23.83 -0.96 36.60
C ARG A 438 -23.01 -0.14 35.60
N ASN A 439 -21.76 0.15 35.92
CA ASN A 439 -20.86 0.88 35.01
C ASN A 439 -20.43 -0.04 33.86
N ALA A 440 -20.15 -1.32 34.15
CA ALA A 440 -19.87 -2.31 33.11
C ALA A 440 -21.01 -2.42 32.08
N MET A 441 -22.27 -2.39 32.53
CA MET A 441 -23.43 -2.39 31.64
C MET A 441 -23.45 -1.19 30.68
N LEU A 442 -23.05 0.01 31.13
CA LEU A 442 -22.97 1.18 30.26
C LEU A 442 -21.92 0.99 29.15
N ASP A 443 -20.78 0.39 29.48
CA ASP A 443 -19.73 0.09 28.51
C ASP A 443 -20.13 -1.01 27.54
N TYR A 444 -20.83 -2.05 27.99
CA TYR A 444 -21.40 -3.05 27.09
C TYR A 444 -22.45 -2.46 26.14
N ASP A 445 -23.29 -1.54 26.61
CA ASP A 445 -24.27 -0.84 25.77
C ASP A 445 -23.60 0.09 24.75
N ALA A 446 -22.55 0.80 25.17
CA ALA A 446 -21.74 1.62 24.27
C ALA A 446 -21.01 0.76 23.23
N TYR A 447 -20.47 -0.38 23.64
CA TYR A 447 -19.81 -1.35 22.75
C TYR A 447 -20.78 -1.85 21.67
N TYR A 448 -21.96 -2.32 22.09
CA TYR A 448 -22.98 -2.84 21.19
C TYR A 448 -23.37 -1.81 20.11
N LYS A 449 -23.49 -0.53 20.50
CA LYS A 449 -23.73 0.58 19.57
C LYS A 449 -22.54 0.83 18.65
N ALA A 450 -21.31 0.85 19.18
CA ALA A 450 -20.09 1.12 18.42
C ALA A 450 -19.84 0.11 17.29
N VAL A 451 -20.24 -1.15 17.49
CA VAL A 451 -20.12 -2.24 16.51
C VAL A 451 -21.42 -2.48 15.73
N ASN A 452 -22.40 -1.59 15.81
CA ASN A 452 -23.71 -1.70 15.13
C ASN A 452 -24.42 -3.05 15.37
N GLY A 453 -24.31 -3.58 16.60
CA GLY A 453 -24.91 -4.85 16.98
C GLY A 453 -24.23 -6.10 16.38
N GLN A 454 -23.10 -5.95 15.68
CA GLN A 454 -22.31 -7.07 15.19
C GLN A 454 -21.51 -7.72 16.34
N VAL A 455 -22.20 -8.55 17.12
CA VAL A 455 -21.66 -9.25 18.29
C VAL A 455 -21.98 -10.75 18.23
N ASN A 456 -21.21 -11.54 18.95
CA ASN A 456 -21.41 -12.99 19.06
C ASN A 456 -22.17 -13.36 20.35
N ASP A 457 -22.44 -14.64 20.53
CA ASP A 457 -23.04 -15.26 21.71
C ASP A 457 -22.31 -14.89 23.00
N LEU A 458 -20.97 -14.92 22.99
CA LEU A 458 -20.15 -14.64 24.16
C LEU A 458 -20.36 -13.21 24.69
N PHE A 459 -20.56 -12.22 23.81
CA PHE A 459 -20.90 -10.86 24.22
C PHE A 459 -22.20 -10.81 25.02
N TYR A 460 -23.26 -11.48 24.53
CA TYR A 460 -24.55 -11.50 25.23
C TYR A 460 -24.40 -12.19 26.59
N TYR A 461 -23.64 -13.27 26.67
CA TYR A 461 -23.33 -13.95 27.93
C TYR A 461 -22.61 -13.04 28.93
N TYR A 462 -21.60 -12.26 28.51
CA TYR A 462 -20.91 -11.35 29.44
C TYR A 462 -21.76 -10.15 29.86
N ARG A 463 -22.59 -9.61 28.96
CA ARG A 463 -23.52 -8.54 29.30
C ARG A 463 -24.62 -9.03 30.25
N GLU A 464 -25.09 -10.26 30.06
CA GLU A 464 -26.00 -10.94 30.98
C GLU A 464 -25.42 -10.98 32.39
N GLN A 465 -24.20 -11.47 32.56
CA GLN A 465 -23.57 -11.59 33.88
C GLN A 465 -23.50 -10.23 34.59
N ALA A 466 -23.17 -9.18 33.83
CA ALA A 466 -23.15 -7.81 34.33
C ALA A 466 -24.55 -7.34 34.71
N ALA A 467 -25.57 -7.64 33.90
CA ALA A 467 -26.96 -7.34 34.20
C ALA A 467 -27.45 -8.08 35.46
N LEU A 468 -27.09 -9.36 35.63
CA LEU A 468 -27.43 -10.17 36.79
C LEU A 468 -26.81 -9.59 38.06
N LYS A 469 -25.51 -9.27 38.05
CA LYS A 469 -24.83 -8.60 39.18
C LYS A 469 -25.41 -7.21 39.46
N ALA A 470 -25.81 -6.47 38.43
CA ALA A 470 -26.49 -5.18 38.55
C ALA A 470 -27.96 -5.29 39.00
N ARG A 471 -28.49 -6.52 39.16
CA ARG A 471 -29.89 -6.84 39.47
C ARG A 471 -30.90 -6.39 38.40
N GLN A 472 -30.46 -6.29 37.16
CA GLN A 472 -31.28 -6.00 35.98
C GLN A 472 -31.77 -7.31 35.35
N TYR A 473 -32.54 -8.09 36.11
CA TYR A 473 -32.83 -9.48 35.78
C TYR A 473 -33.57 -9.69 34.45
N GLN A 474 -34.44 -8.76 34.04
CA GLN A 474 -35.11 -8.87 32.74
C GLN A 474 -34.11 -8.72 31.57
N ARG A 475 -33.14 -7.80 31.68
CA ARG A 475 -32.11 -7.65 30.65
C ARG A 475 -31.18 -8.85 30.61
N ALA A 476 -30.82 -9.40 31.78
CA ALA A 476 -30.08 -10.65 31.86
C ALA A 476 -30.83 -11.78 31.13
N LEU A 477 -32.16 -11.88 31.34
CA LEU A 477 -32.99 -12.86 30.65
C LEU A 477 -33.00 -12.66 29.14
N ASP A 478 -33.14 -11.41 28.67
CA ASP A 478 -33.16 -11.12 27.24
C ASP A 478 -31.80 -11.47 26.58
N ASP A 479 -30.69 -11.17 27.26
CA ASP A 479 -29.34 -11.45 26.78
C ASP A 479 -29.02 -12.95 26.78
N ILE A 480 -29.38 -13.70 27.84
CA ILE A 480 -29.10 -15.14 27.87
C ILE A 480 -29.91 -15.90 26.82
N VAL A 481 -31.14 -15.47 26.55
CA VAL A 481 -31.96 -16.02 25.46
C VAL A 481 -31.25 -15.81 24.13
N LYS A 482 -30.68 -14.62 23.88
CA LYS A 482 -29.91 -14.36 22.66
C LYS A 482 -28.65 -15.22 22.56
N ALA A 483 -27.92 -15.42 23.66
CA ALA A 483 -26.76 -16.33 23.68
C ALA A 483 -27.16 -17.78 23.33
N VAL A 484 -28.26 -18.28 23.91
CA VAL A 484 -28.80 -19.62 23.60
C VAL A 484 -29.30 -19.71 22.15
N GLU A 485 -29.96 -18.69 21.61
CA GLU A 485 -30.38 -18.67 20.20
C GLU A 485 -29.19 -18.80 19.24
N LEU A 486 -28.07 -18.14 19.56
CA LEU A 486 -26.85 -18.16 18.76
C LEU A 486 -26.05 -19.47 18.94
N SER A 487 -26.08 -20.06 20.13
CA SER A 487 -25.37 -21.31 20.46
C SER A 487 -26.27 -22.28 21.24
N PRO A 488 -27.24 -22.94 20.56
CA PRO A 488 -28.32 -23.69 21.22
C PRO A 488 -27.88 -24.99 21.91
N LYS A 489 -26.66 -25.46 21.64
CA LYS A 489 -26.10 -26.67 22.25
C LYS A 489 -25.12 -26.38 23.38
N ASP A 490 -24.77 -25.11 23.63
CA ASP A 490 -23.86 -24.78 24.71
C ASP A 490 -24.55 -24.96 26.05
N LEU A 491 -24.08 -25.94 26.82
CA LEU A 491 -24.65 -26.28 28.12
C LEU A 491 -24.50 -25.16 29.13
N THR A 492 -23.44 -24.34 29.01
CA THR A 492 -23.19 -23.19 29.88
C THR A 492 -24.33 -22.17 29.73
N TYR A 493 -24.67 -21.83 28.48
CA TYR A 493 -25.74 -20.86 28.21
C TYR A 493 -27.12 -21.39 28.58
N ARG A 494 -27.39 -22.68 28.33
CA ARG A 494 -28.66 -23.31 28.73
C ARG A 494 -28.80 -23.38 30.26
N ALA A 495 -27.74 -23.75 30.97
CA ALA A 495 -27.72 -23.78 32.43
C ALA A 495 -27.89 -22.38 33.01
N GLU A 496 -27.17 -21.38 32.49
CA GLU A 496 -27.33 -20.00 32.93
C GLU A 496 -28.74 -19.47 32.61
N HIS A 497 -29.34 -19.84 31.47
CA HIS A 497 -30.72 -19.48 31.16
C HIS A 497 -31.71 -20.02 32.22
N ALA A 498 -31.48 -21.24 32.69
CA ALA A 498 -32.26 -21.80 33.80
C ALA A 498 -31.99 -21.05 35.12
N VAL A 499 -30.74 -20.65 35.40
CA VAL A 499 -30.38 -19.85 36.59
C VAL A 499 -31.09 -18.50 36.56
N VAL A 500 -31.07 -17.80 35.43
CA VAL A 500 -31.74 -16.50 35.29
C VAL A 500 -33.25 -16.64 35.49
N ASN A 501 -33.89 -17.67 34.89
CA ASN A 501 -35.31 -17.96 35.11
C ASN A 501 -35.63 -18.24 36.58
N LEU A 502 -34.79 -19.02 37.28
CA LEU A 502 -34.91 -19.25 38.72
C LEU A 502 -34.82 -17.92 39.50
N ARG A 503 -33.90 -17.01 39.13
CA ARG A 503 -33.72 -15.71 39.80
C ARG A 503 -34.89 -14.74 39.57
N VAL A 504 -35.54 -14.78 38.41
CA VAL A 504 -36.76 -13.97 38.13
C VAL A 504 -38.06 -14.63 38.62
N GLY A 505 -37.99 -15.77 39.29
CA GLY A 505 -39.17 -16.46 39.83
C GLY A 505 -39.94 -17.29 38.80
N ARG A 506 -39.38 -17.55 37.63
CA ARG A 506 -39.96 -18.41 36.57
C ARG A 506 -39.51 -19.87 36.76
N TYR A 507 -39.93 -20.47 37.88
CA TYR A 507 -39.44 -21.78 38.32
C TYR A 507 -39.83 -22.90 37.35
N GLU A 508 -41.04 -22.88 36.82
CA GLU A 508 -41.54 -23.88 35.87
C GLU A 508 -40.76 -23.85 34.55
N GLU A 509 -40.45 -22.66 34.02
CA GLU A 509 -39.66 -22.52 32.80
C GLU A 509 -38.20 -22.96 33.03
N SER A 510 -37.63 -22.59 34.19
CA SER A 510 -36.31 -23.08 34.60
C SER A 510 -36.28 -24.61 34.65
N MET A 511 -37.27 -25.25 35.29
CA MET A 511 -37.36 -26.71 35.35
C MET A 511 -37.51 -27.35 33.97
N LYS A 512 -38.25 -26.73 33.05
CA LYS A 512 -38.37 -27.21 31.67
C LYS A 512 -37.03 -27.22 30.96
N ILE A 513 -36.29 -26.10 31.01
CA ILE A 513 -34.94 -25.98 30.42
C ILE A 513 -34.00 -27.03 31.02
N LEU A 514 -34.00 -27.20 32.34
CA LEU A 514 -33.15 -28.16 33.04
C LEU A 514 -33.47 -29.61 32.66
N ASN A 515 -34.75 -29.95 32.50
CA ASN A 515 -35.15 -31.27 32.04
C ASN A 515 -34.73 -31.53 30.59
N GLU A 516 -34.73 -30.50 29.73
CA GLU A 516 -34.17 -30.60 28.37
C GLU A 516 -32.66 -30.83 28.41
N ILE A 517 -31.92 -30.11 29.28
CA ILE A 517 -30.49 -30.35 29.49
C ILE A 517 -30.24 -31.80 29.93
N LEU A 518 -31.02 -32.32 30.89
CA LEU A 518 -30.86 -33.68 31.40
C LEU A 518 -31.29 -34.78 30.43
N LYS A 519 -32.14 -34.47 29.43
CA LYS A 519 -32.43 -35.39 28.32
C LYS A 519 -31.21 -35.57 27.43
N ASP A 520 -30.48 -34.49 27.18
CA ASP A 520 -29.29 -34.50 26.34
C ASP A 520 -28.06 -35.02 27.10
N GLU A 521 -27.89 -34.56 28.35
CA GLU A 521 -26.76 -34.86 29.23
C GLU A 521 -27.23 -35.33 30.62
N PRO A 522 -27.59 -36.63 30.76
CA PRO A 522 -28.16 -37.17 31.99
C PRO A 522 -27.25 -37.11 33.22
N LYS A 523 -25.95 -36.86 33.03
CA LYS A 523 -24.92 -36.79 34.08
C LYS A 523 -24.55 -35.35 34.48
N TYR A 524 -25.29 -34.35 34.01
CA TYR A 524 -25.01 -32.96 34.33
C TYR A 524 -25.49 -32.60 35.75
N GLY A 525 -24.60 -32.79 36.75
CA GLY A 525 -24.90 -32.66 38.18
C GLY A 525 -25.49 -31.30 38.58
N GLU A 526 -25.03 -30.22 37.95
CA GLU A 526 -25.53 -28.87 38.20
C GLU A 526 -27.03 -28.74 37.85
N ALA A 527 -27.53 -29.41 36.81
CA ALA A 527 -28.95 -29.32 36.48
C ALA A 527 -29.84 -29.96 37.55
N TYR A 528 -29.42 -31.08 38.15
CA TYR A 528 -30.15 -31.67 39.28
C TYR A 528 -30.14 -30.74 40.50
N ARG A 529 -29.02 -30.06 40.78
CA ARG A 529 -28.95 -29.04 41.85
C ARG A 529 -29.94 -27.90 41.58
N LEU A 530 -29.97 -27.37 40.37
CA LEU A 530 -30.87 -26.28 40.00
C LEU A 530 -32.35 -26.71 40.02
N LEU A 531 -32.67 -27.95 39.60
CA LEU A 531 -34.03 -28.50 39.70
C LEU A 531 -34.50 -28.58 41.14
N GLY A 532 -33.64 -29.04 42.05
CA GLY A 532 -33.94 -29.08 43.47
C GLY A 532 -34.22 -27.68 44.03
N LEU A 533 -33.42 -26.68 43.64
CA LEU A 533 -33.67 -25.29 44.03
C LEU A 533 -35.02 -24.77 43.52
N CYS A 534 -35.40 -25.05 42.27
CA CYS A 534 -36.73 -24.70 41.73
C CYS A 534 -37.85 -25.37 42.54
N GLN A 535 -37.73 -26.67 42.83
CA GLN A 535 -38.71 -27.43 43.59
C GLN A 535 -38.87 -26.94 45.03
N ILE A 536 -37.79 -26.50 45.68
CA ILE A 536 -37.87 -25.83 46.99
C ILE A 536 -38.73 -24.56 46.90
N GLN A 537 -38.55 -23.73 45.87
CA GLN A 537 -39.39 -22.54 45.69
C GLN A 537 -40.86 -22.88 45.42
N LEU A 538 -41.12 -24.02 44.77
CA LEU A 538 -42.45 -24.56 44.54
C LEU A 538 -43.01 -25.40 45.71
N LYS A 539 -42.32 -25.43 46.86
CA LYS A 539 -42.69 -26.20 48.07
C LYS A 539 -42.77 -27.73 47.86
N LYS A 540 -42.04 -28.26 46.88
CA LYS A 540 -41.90 -29.69 46.58
C LYS A 540 -40.62 -30.25 47.21
N THR A 541 -40.55 -30.24 48.53
CA THR A 541 -39.32 -30.54 49.28
C THR A 541 -38.79 -31.96 49.04
N ASP A 542 -39.67 -32.97 49.01
CA ASP A 542 -39.25 -34.37 48.85
C ASP A 542 -38.60 -34.61 47.47
N GLU A 543 -39.19 -34.06 46.41
CA GLU A 543 -38.63 -34.13 45.06
C GLU A 543 -37.29 -33.37 44.99
N ALA A 544 -37.19 -32.22 45.66
CA ALA A 544 -35.95 -31.45 45.72
C ALA A 544 -34.81 -32.23 46.38
N CYS A 545 -35.11 -32.96 47.46
CA CYS A 545 -34.14 -33.79 48.16
C CYS A 545 -33.66 -34.97 47.33
N GLY A 546 -34.55 -35.59 46.53
CA GLY A 546 -34.16 -36.58 45.54
C GLY A 546 -33.15 -36.03 44.53
N ASN A 547 -33.44 -34.84 43.98
CA ASN A 547 -32.56 -34.18 43.01
C ASN A 547 -31.22 -33.72 43.63
N PHE A 548 -31.22 -33.20 44.86
CA PHE A 548 -29.98 -32.85 45.55
C PHE A 548 -29.09 -34.06 45.83
N ASN A 549 -29.68 -35.19 46.27
CA ASN A 549 -28.92 -36.43 46.43
C ASN A 549 -28.34 -36.90 45.10
N LYS A 550 -29.09 -36.76 43.98
CA LYS A 550 -28.58 -37.11 42.66
C LYS A 550 -27.43 -36.22 42.21
N ALA A 551 -27.53 -34.91 42.44
CA ALA A 551 -26.42 -33.98 42.17
C ALA A 551 -25.17 -34.32 42.99
N LYS A 552 -25.34 -34.77 44.25
CA LYS A 552 -24.25 -35.23 45.11
C LYS A 552 -23.58 -36.50 44.57
N GLU A 553 -24.35 -37.48 44.13
CA GLU A 553 -23.82 -38.69 43.48
C GLU A 553 -22.98 -38.35 42.23
N LEU A 554 -23.36 -37.29 41.52
CA LEU A 554 -22.68 -36.79 40.32
C LEU A 554 -21.52 -35.82 40.63
N GLY A 555 -21.21 -35.59 41.90
CA GLY A 555 -20.05 -34.81 42.34
C GLY A 555 -20.24 -33.29 42.28
N ASP A 556 -21.47 -32.76 42.32
CA ASP A 556 -21.70 -31.32 42.43
C ASP A 556 -21.15 -30.79 43.78
N PRO A 557 -20.18 -29.86 43.78
CA PRO A 557 -19.50 -29.43 45.00
C PRO A 557 -20.35 -28.51 45.89
N ASN A 558 -21.47 -27.98 45.37
CA ASN A 558 -22.27 -26.94 46.02
C ASN A 558 -23.56 -27.47 46.65
N VAL A 559 -23.80 -28.79 46.61
CA VAL A 559 -25.09 -29.37 47.00
C VAL A 559 -25.17 -29.76 48.49
N ASP A 560 -24.04 -30.01 49.14
CA ASP A 560 -24.02 -30.50 50.53
C ASP A 560 -24.69 -29.52 51.53
N GLU A 561 -24.49 -28.21 51.35
CA GLU A 561 -25.16 -27.20 52.17
C GLU A 561 -26.67 -27.14 51.92
N LEU A 562 -27.10 -27.38 50.67
CA LEU A 562 -28.52 -27.39 50.29
C LEU A 562 -29.24 -28.59 50.91
N ILE A 563 -28.61 -29.78 50.90
CA ILE A 563 -29.16 -30.98 51.55
C ILE A 563 -29.33 -30.73 53.05
N LYS A 564 -28.29 -30.24 53.74
CA LYS A 564 -28.37 -29.94 55.18
C LYS A 564 -29.47 -28.94 55.52
N LYS A 565 -29.70 -27.97 54.64
CA LYS A 565 -30.67 -26.89 54.86
C LYS A 565 -32.12 -27.34 54.65
N TYR A 566 -32.37 -28.13 53.61
CA TYR A 566 -33.74 -28.40 53.13
C TYR A 566 -34.20 -29.86 53.32
N CYS A 567 -33.28 -30.81 53.52
CA CYS A 567 -33.57 -32.25 53.55
C CYS A 567 -33.27 -32.83 54.93
N LYS A 568 -34.11 -32.46 55.91
CA LYS A 568 -33.98 -32.88 57.31
C LYS A 568 -34.68 -34.19 57.60
#